data_AF-A0A2A2WIP9-F1
#
_entry.id   AF-A0A2A2WIP9-F1
#
_cell.length_a   1.000
_cell.length_b   1.000
_cell.length_c   1.000
_cell.angle_alpha   90.00
_cell.angle_beta   90.00
_cell.angle_gamma   90.00
#
_symmetry.space_group_name_H-M   'P 1'
#
loop_
_entity.id
_entity.type
_entity.pdbx_description
1 polymer ?
#
loop_
_entity_poly.entity_id
_entity_poly.type
_entity_poly.pdbx_seq_one_letter_code
_entity_poly.pdbx_strand_id
1 'polypeptide(L)'
;MVITFDQTFGHPDETISRLRGEPAIEVGACDRQQCAIVVDTPSQADDKKIYQWVQDLPGVAGIQVAFVGFDDDAPPDSSSTTDSVD
;
A
#
# COMPACT_ATOMS: atom_id res chain seq x y z
N MET A 1 1.97 -3.92 -0.31
CA MET A 1 0.64 -4.33 -0.85
C MET A 1 0.81 -5.51 -1.79
N VAL A 2 -0.18 -6.41 -1.88
CA VAL A 2 -0.16 -7.55 -2.81
C VAL A 2 -1.38 -7.47 -3.71
N ILE A 3 -1.15 -7.50 -5.02
CA ILE A 3 -2.20 -7.55 -6.04
C ILE A 3 -2.42 -9.01 -6.39
N THR A 4 -3.69 -9.43 -6.47
CA THR A 4 -4.09 -10.74 -6.99
C THR A 4 -4.69 -10.54 -8.37
N PHE A 5 -4.18 -11.27 -9.35
CA PHE A 5 -4.72 -11.27 -10.70
C PHE A 5 -5.80 -12.34 -10.89
N ASP A 6 -6.75 -12.06 -11.78
CA ASP A 6 -7.72 -13.04 -12.26
C ASP A 6 -7.00 -14.12 -13.07
N GLN A 7 -7.22 -15.39 -12.74
CA GLN A 7 -6.58 -16.51 -13.45
C GLN A 7 -7.06 -16.67 -14.91
N THR A 8 -8.20 -16.08 -15.26
CA THR A 8 -8.71 -16.02 -16.63
C THR A 8 -8.08 -14.89 -17.44
N PHE A 9 -7.37 -13.97 -16.78
CA PHE A 9 -6.66 -12.87 -17.44
C PHE A 9 -5.34 -13.38 -18.01
N GLY A 10 -5.27 -13.51 -19.33
CA GLY A 10 -4.13 -14.13 -20.03
C GLY A 10 -2.86 -13.27 -20.11
N HIS A 11 -2.90 -12.00 -19.68
CA HIS A 11 -1.81 -11.05 -19.92
C HIS A 11 -1.46 -10.17 -18.70
N PRO A 12 -1.15 -10.76 -17.52
CA PRO A 12 -0.77 -9.99 -16.32
C PRO A 12 0.47 -9.13 -16.54
N ASP A 13 1.34 -9.49 -17.49
CA ASP A 13 2.57 -8.77 -17.82
C ASP A 13 2.33 -7.31 -18.26
N GLU A 14 1.21 -7.03 -18.94
CA GLU A 14 0.87 -5.66 -19.34
C GLU A 14 0.58 -4.80 -18.10
N THR A 15 -0.21 -5.34 -17.18
CA THR A 15 -0.54 -4.68 -15.91
C THR A 15 0.70 -4.49 -15.06
N ILE A 16 1.57 -5.50 -14.96
CA ILE A 16 2.86 -5.39 -14.26
C ILE A 16 3.76 -4.32 -14.89
N SER A 17 3.78 -4.22 -16.22
CA SER A 17 4.56 -3.20 -16.93
C SER A 17 4.05 -1.78 -16.63
N ARG A 18 2.72 -1.60 -16.49
CA ARG A 18 2.12 -0.32 -16.06
C ARG A 18 2.50 0.01 -14.63
N LEU A 19 2.45 -0.96 -13.71
CA LEU A 19 2.86 -0.77 -12.32
C LEU A 19 4.31 -0.32 -12.22
N ARG A 20 5.22 -0.91 -13.02
CA ARG A 20 6.64 -0.50 -13.07
C ARG A 20 6.87 0.88 -13.67
N GLY A 21 5.91 1.42 -14.41
CA GLY A 21 5.99 2.77 -14.98
C GLY A 21 5.62 3.87 -14.00
N GLU A 22 4.99 3.54 -12.88
CA GLU A 22 4.55 4.51 -11.89
C GLU A 22 5.68 4.79 -10.88
N PRO A 23 6.18 6.04 -10.77
CA PRO A 23 7.30 6.37 -9.90
C PRO A 23 7.04 6.14 -8.41
N ALA A 24 5.77 6.21 -7.98
CA ALA A 24 5.39 5.96 -6.59
C ALA A 24 5.27 4.45 -6.25
N ILE A 25 5.49 3.56 -7.23
CA ILE A 25 5.31 2.12 -7.05
C ILE A 25 6.63 1.39 -7.29
N GLU A 26 7.06 0.64 -6.29
CA GLU A 26 8.13 -0.33 -6.44
C GLU A 26 7.53 -1.73 -6.60
N VAL A 27 7.78 -2.35 -7.75
CA VAL A 27 7.31 -3.71 -8.03
C VAL A 27 8.32 -4.73 -7.54
N GLY A 28 7.92 -5.53 -6.55
CA GLY A 28 8.72 -6.58 -5.95
C GLY A 28 8.52 -7.95 -6.62
N ALA A 29 8.41 -8.99 -5.79
CA ALA A 29 8.20 -10.35 -6.25
C ALA A 29 6.81 -10.51 -6.88
N CYS A 30 6.78 -10.96 -8.14
CA CYS A 30 5.54 -11.21 -8.87
C CYS A 30 5.59 -12.58 -9.56
N ASP A 31 4.46 -13.27 -9.51
CA ASP A 31 4.19 -14.52 -10.20
C ASP A 31 2.97 -14.37 -11.12
N ARG A 32 2.44 -15.48 -11.65
CA ARG A 32 1.30 -15.47 -12.57
C ARG A 32 -0.04 -15.09 -11.93
N GLN A 33 -0.13 -15.16 -10.60
CA GLN A 33 -1.36 -15.01 -9.84
C GLN A 33 -1.30 -13.82 -8.87
N GLN A 34 -0.13 -13.47 -8.36
CA GLN A 34 0.05 -12.42 -7.39
C GLN A 34 1.29 -11.56 -7.69
N CYS A 35 1.23 -10.29 -7.32
CA CYS A 35 2.33 -9.36 -7.47
C CYS A 35 2.45 -8.46 -6.25
N ALA A 36 3.58 -8.55 -5.57
CA ALA A 36 3.90 -7.70 -4.45
C ALA A 36 4.37 -6.33 -4.96
N ILE A 37 3.75 -5.27 -4.47
CA ILE A 37 4.14 -3.89 -4.75
C ILE A 37 4.26 -3.09 -3.45
N VAL A 38 5.21 -2.17 -3.42
CA VAL A 38 5.34 -1.16 -2.38
C VAL A 38 4.88 0.16 -2.99
N VAL A 39 4.01 0.87 -2.26
CA VAL A 39 3.58 2.20 -2.65
C VAL A 39 4.26 3.15 -1.69
N ASP A 40 5.08 4.06 -2.23
CA ASP A 40 5.77 5.09 -1.47
C ASP A 40 5.21 6.44 -1.88
N THR A 41 4.34 7.01 -1.05
CA THR A 41 3.80 8.35 -1.25
C THR A 41 3.91 9.17 0.03
N PRO A 42 4.05 10.50 -0.09
CA PRO A 42 4.20 11.38 1.08
C PRO A 42 2.89 11.59 1.84
N SER A 43 1.75 11.04 1.37
CA SER A 43 0.45 11.35 1.94
C SER A 43 -0.55 10.22 1.69
N GLN A 44 -1.33 9.90 2.72
CA GLN A 44 -2.39 8.87 2.63
C GLN A 44 -3.44 9.17 1.54
N ALA A 45 -3.63 10.44 1.18
CA ALA A 45 -4.50 10.84 0.07
C ALA A 45 -3.96 10.35 -1.29
N ASP A 46 -2.64 10.33 -1.48
CA ASP A 46 -1.99 9.86 -2.69
C ASP A 46 -1.93 8.33 -2.72
N ASP A 47 -1.67 7.68 -1.57
CA ASP A 47 -1.83 6.23 -1.41
C ASP A 47 -3.23 5.77 -1.85
N LYS A 48 -4.28 6.50 -1.46
CA LYS A 48 -5.65 6.17 -1.86
C LYS A 48 -5.86 6.28 -3.37
N LYS A 49 -5.26 7.29 -4.02
CA LYS A 49 -5.33 7.44 -5.48
C LYS A 49 -4.61 6.29 -6.18
N ILE A 50 -3.43 5.93 -5.71
CA ILE A 50 -2.67 4.78 -6.24
C ILE A 50 -3.48 3.50 -6.04
N TYR A 51 -4.04 3.28 -4.85
CA TYR A 51 -4.87 2.11 -4.55
C TYR A 51 -6.06 1.98 -5.52
N GLN A 52 -6.81 3.08 -5.72
CA GLN A 52 -7.94 3.11 -6.67
C GLN A 52 -7.47 2.85 -8.10
N TRP A 53 -6.39 3.50 -8.52
CA TRP A 53 -5.82 3.30 -9.85
C TRP A 53 -5.40 1.85 -10.09
N VAL A 54 -4.73 1.21 -9.12
CA VAL A 54 -4.36 -0.21 -9.19
C VAL A 54 -5.60 -1.10 -9.26
N GLN A 55 -6.66 -0.77 -8.52
CA GLN A 55 -7.91 -1.54 -8.52
C GLN A 55 -8.61 -1.51 -9.88
N ASP A 56 -8.49 -0.40 -10.61
CA ASP A 56 -9.09 -0.22 -11.93
C ASP A 56 -8.24 -0.83 -13.07
N LEU A 57 -7.06 -1.39 -12.77
CA LEU A 57 -6.22 -2.02 -13.78
C LEU A 57 -6.82 -3.35 -14.28
N PRO A 58 -6.67 -3.65 -15.58
CA PRO A 58 -7.19 -4.87 -16.15
C PRO A 58 -6.51 -6.10 -15.52
N GLY A 59 -7.34 -7.11 -15.23
CA GLY A 59 -6.88 -8.36 -14.65
C GLY A 59 -6.70 -8.34 -13.13
N VAL A 60 -6.88 -7.21 -12.44
CA VAL A 60 -6.84 -7.17 -10.98
C VAL A 60 -8.13 -7.75 -10.42
N ALA A 61 -8.04 -8.91 -9.76
CA ALA A 61 -9.16 -9.57 -9.09
C ALA A 61 -9.29 -9.15 -7.63
N GLY A 62 -8.20 -8.71 -7.01
CA GLY A 62 -8.20 -8.26 -5.63
C GLY A 62 -6.90 -7.59 -5.22
N ILE A 63 -6.96 -6.85 -4.13
CA ILE A 63 -5.81 -6.17 -3.55
C ILE A 63 -5.81 -6.46 -2.05
N GLN A 64 -4.68 -6.93 -1.54
CA GLN A 64 -4.44 -7.15 -0.13
C GLN A 64 -3.40 -6.15 0.37
N VAL A 65 -3.83 -5.24 1.23
CA VAL A 65 -2.92 -4.27 1.84
C VAL A 65 -2.37 -4.86 3.13
N ALA A 66 -1.09 -5.20 3.13
CA ALA A 66 -0.34 -5.43 4.35
C ALA A 66 0.21 -4.08 4.82
N PHE A 67 -0.38 -3.49 5.85
CA PHE A 67 0.20 -2.35 6.57
C PHE A 67 1.21 -2.90 7.59
N VAL A 68 2.49 -2.57 7.43
CA VAL A 68 3.50 -2.79 8.46
C VAL A 68 3.94 -1.44 8.97
N GLY A 69 3.15 -0.87 9.88
CA GLY A 69 3.60 0.23 10.73
C GLY A 69 4.18 -0.37 12.01
N PHE A 70 5.50 -0.26 12.21
CA PHE A 70 6.03 -0.26 13.57
C PHE A 70 5.87 1.17 14.07
N ASP A 71 4.78 1.40 14.77
CA ASP A 71 4.54 2.63 15.52
C ASP A 71 5.63 2.71 16.60
N ASP A 72 6.52 3.68 16.52
CA ASP A 72 7.25 4.17 17.69
C ASP A 72 7.27 5.70 17.60
N ASP A 73 6.09 6.31 17.62
CA ASP A 73 5.94 7.66 18.12
C ASP A 73 4.68 7.69 19.01
N ALA A 74 4.80 6.96 20.13
CA ALA A 74 3.95 7.24 21.28
C ALA A 74 4.23 8.70 21.70
N PRO A 75 3.22 9.59 21.74
CA PRO A 75 3.43 10.92 22.28
C PRO A 75 3.91 10.77 23.74
N PRO A 76 4.96 11.48 24.17
CA PRO A 76 5.41 11.40 25.54
C PRO A 76 4.25 11.79 26.46
N ASP A 77 3.93 10.89 27.39
CA ASP A 77 3.07 11.14 28.55
C ASP A 77 3.22 12.59 28.99
N SER A 78 2.18 13.40 28.77
CA SER A 78 2.11 14.72 29.36
C SER A 78 1.99 14.54 30.86
N SER A 79 3.15 14.52 31.51
CA SER A 79 3.34 14.75 32.93
C SER A 79 2.72 16.10 33.28
N SER A 80 1.45 16.10 33.67
CA SER A 80 0.85 17.20 34.42
C SER A 80 0.82 16.79 35.88
N THR A 81 1.99 16.91 36.51
CA THR A 81 2.05 17.22 37.95
C THR A 81 1.50 18.63 38.12
N THR A 82 0.37 18.76 38.81
CA THR A 82 0.13 19.89 39.70
C THR A 82 -0.52 19.38 40.97
N ASP A 83 0.34 19.19 41.98
CA ASP A 83 0.02 19.35 43.38
C ASP A 83 -0.83 20.61 43.58
N SER A 84 -1.99 20.47 44.24
CA SER A 84 -2.68 21.60 44.87
C SER A 84 -3.47 21.06 46.05
N VAL A 85 -2.78 21.16 47.19
CA VAL A 85 -3.25 21.20 48.57
C VAL A 85 -4.41 22.20 48.79
N ASP A 86 -5.25 21.84 49.76
CA ASP A 86 -6.29 22.58 50.50
C ASP A 86 -7.76 22.40 50.07
#